data_AF-A0A8T4EII6-F1
#
_entry.id   AF-A0A8T4EII6-F1
#
_cell.length_a   1.000
_cell.length_b   1.000
_cell.length_c   1.000
_cell.angle_alpha   90.00
_cell.angle_beta   90.00
_cell.angle_gamma   90.00
#
_symmetry.space_group_name_H-M   'P 1'
#
loop_
_entity.id
_entity.type
_entity.pdbx_description
1 polymer ?
#
loop_
_entity_poly.entity_id
_entity_poly.type
_entity_poly.pdbx_seq_one_letter_code
_entity_poly.pdbx_strand_id
1 'polypeptide(L)'
;MKNKKAEVDPIKIIMIFVILAVVVAILIYYFNTQIGKSKEITEKQFDALGDEDGDNIANFIDKCPDVKSPMGKPEFDGCADQAALDAAEKAGTE
;
A
#
# COMPACT_ATOMS: atom_id res chain seq x y z
N MET A 1 26.99 -30.53 -45.13
CA MET A 1 26.61 -30.53 -43.70
C MET A 1 25.48 -31.54 -43.51
N LYS A 2 25.66 -32.55 -42.66
CA LYS A 2 24.64 -33.59 -42.43
C LYS A 2 23.69 -33.08 -41.34
N ASN A 3 22.53 -32.59 -41.72
CA ASN A 3 21.48 -32.23 -40.76
C ASN A 3 20.88 -33.53 -40.22
N LYS A 4 21.21 -33.89 -38.97
CA LYS A 4 20.51 -34.98 -38.29
C LYS A 4 19.07 -34.53 -38.09
N LYS A 5 18.11 -35.18 -38.75
CA LYS A 5 16.69 -35.04 -38.39
C LYS A 5 16.57 -35.46 -36.92
N ALA A 6 16.21 -34.53 -36.05
CA ALA A 6 15.84 -34.86 -34.69
C ALA A 6 14.52 -35.65 -34.78
N GLU A 7 14.56 -36.92 -34.43
CA GLU A 7 13.35 -37.73 -34.29
C GLU A 7 12.64 -37.25 -33.03
N VAL A 8 11.66 -36.37 -33.23
CA VAL A 8 10.90 -35.77 -32.13
C VAL A 8 9.81 -36.77 -31.73
N ASP A 9 10.15 -37.63 -30.78
CA ASP A 9 9.21 -38.55 -30.16
C ASP A 9 8.09 -37.76 -29.45
N PRO A 10 6.81 -37.97 -29.80
CA PRO A 10 5.69 -37.24 -29.19
C PRO A 10 5.67 -37.38 -27.66
N ILE A 11 6.17 -38.47 -27.09
CA ILE A 11 6.25 -38.69 -25.64
C ILE A 11 7.21 -37.69 -24.99
N LYS A 12 8.35 -37.40 -25.65
CA LYS A 12 9.34 -36.44 -25.14
C LYS A 12 8.80 -35.01 -25.17
N ILE A 13 8.00 -34.66 -26.18
CA ILE A 13 7.33 -33.36 -26.25
C ILE A 13 6.38 -33.19 -25.07
N ILE A 14 5.53 -34.19 -24.81
CA ILE A 14 4.56 -34.16 -23.70
C ILE A 14 5.28 -34.02 -22.36
N MET A 15 6.37 -34.77 -22.14
CA MET A 15 7.16 -34.65 -20.91
C MET A 15 7.72 -33.24 -20.69
N ILE A 16 8.22 -32.59 -21.74
CA ILE A 16 8.75 -31.22 -21.63
C ILE A 16 7.65 -30.24 -21.24
N PHE A 17 6.46 -30.34 -21.82
CA PHE A 17 5.33 -29.48 -21.46
C PHE A 17 4.85 -29.69 -20.03
N VAL A 18 4.83 -30.93 -19.55
CA VAL A 18 4.49 -31.23 -18.15
C VAL A 18 5.51 -30.62 -17.21
N ILE A 19 6.80 -30.77 -17.50
CA ILE A 19 7.87 -30.17 -16.69
C ILE A 19 7.77 -28.65 -16.70
N LEU A 20 7.55 -28.03 -17.86
CA LEU A 20 7.37 -26.58 -17.96
C LEU A 20 6.15 -26.10 -17.17
N ALA A 21 5.02 -26.80 -17.25
CA ALA A 21 3.81 -26.47 -16.49
C ALA A 21 4.05 -26.56 -14.97
N VAL A 22 4.78 -27.58 -14.52
CA VAL A 22 5.16 -27.73 -13.10
C VAL A 22 6.08 -26.60 -12.66
N VAL A 23 7.10 -26.25 -13.46
CA VAL A 23 8.00 -25.13 -13.15
C VAL A 23 7.23 -23.81 -13.09
N VAL A 24 6.34 -23.55 -14.05
CA VAL A 24 5.50 -22.35 -14.07
C VAL A 24 4.58 -22.30 -12.85
N ALA A 25 3.93 -23.41 -12.49
CA ALA A 25 3.07 -23.49 -11.31
C ALA A 25 3.85 -23.22 -10.01
N ILE A 26 5.06 -23.76 -9.89
CA ILE A 26 5.95 -23.52 -8.76
C ILE A 26 6.33 -22.03 -8.69
N LEU A 27 6.70 -21.41 -9.81
CA LEU A 27 7.00 -19.99 -9.87
C LEU A 27 5.80 -19.14 -9.44
N ILE A 28 4.61 -19.43 -9.98
CA ILE A 28 3.37 -18.75 -9.61
C ILE A 28 3.09 -18.89 -8.11
N TYR A 29 3.28 -20.10 -7.54
CA TYR A 29 3.15 -20.31 -6.10
C TYR A 29 4.11 -19.43 -5.29
N TYR A 30 5.38 -19.35 -5.68
CA TYR A 30 6.36 -18.48 -5.02
C TYR A 30 6.10 -16.97 -5.24
N PHE A 31 5.58 -16.56 -6.39
CA PHE A 31 5.23 -15.16 -6.63
C PHE A 31 3.98 -14.76 -5.84
N ASN A 32 2.97 -15.62 -5.77
CA ASN A 32 1.75 -15.37 -5.01
C ASN A 32 2.02 -15.23 -3.51
N THR A 33 3.05 -15.89 -2.97
CA THR A 33 3.42 -15.74 -1.55
C THR A 33 4.13 -14.41 -1.24
N GLN A 34 4.77 -13.77 -2.21
CA GLN A 34 5.50 -12.50 -2.01
C GLN A 34 4.63 -11.25 -2.18
N ILE A 35 3.54 -11.32 -2.94
CA ILE A 35 2.68 -10.15 -3.26
C ILE A 35 1.70 -9.81 -2.12
N GLY A 36 1.54 -10.67 -1.11
CA GLY A 36 0.54 -10.52 -0.04
C GLY A 36 0.84 -9.52 1.08
N LYS A 37 2.00 -8.85 1.09
CA LYS A 37 2.45 -8.04 2.25
C LYS A 37 2.32 -6.51 2.10
N SER A 38 1.58 -6.02 1.10
CA SER A 38 1.53 -4.57 0.80
C SER A 38 0.13 -3.94 0.86
N LYS A 39 -0.80 -4.49 1.66
CA LYS A 39 -2.15 -3.91 1.81
C LYS A 39 -2.34 -2.96 2.99
N GLU A 40 -1.41 -2.93 3.96
CA GLU A 40 -1.59 -2.11 5.17
C GLU A 40 -0.98 -0.71 5.06
N ILE A 41 -0.04 -0.49 4.13
CA ILE A 41 0.63 0.80 3.97
C ILE A 41 -0.24 1.80 3.19
N THR A 42 -1.18 1.36 2.36
CA THR A 42 -1.91 2.26 1.47
C THR A 42 -3.04 3.04 2.15
N GLU A 43 -3.71 2.48 3.15
CA GLU A 43 -4.86 3.12 3.80
C GLU A 43 -4.41 4.24 4.75
N LYS A 44 -3.55 3.91 5.72
CA LYS A 44 -3.01 4.90 6.68
C LYS A 44 -2.20 6.03 6.02
N GLN A 45 -1.49 5.75 4.94
CA GLN A 45 -0.74 6.79 4.21
C GLN A 45 -1.66 7.68 3.37
N PHE A 46 -2.80 7.16 2.92
CA PHE A 46 -3.77 7.95 2.17
C PHE A 46 -4.60 8.83 3.12
N ASP A 47 -5.01 8.31 4.27
CA ASP A 47 -5.75 9.05 5.29
C ASP A 47 -4.93 10.21 5.87
N ALA A 48 -3.61 10.02 6.01
CA ALA A 48 -2.70 11.09 6.43
C ALA A 48 -2.66 12.27 5.44
N LEU A 49 -2.90 12.04 4.16
CA LEU A 49 -2.96 13.09 3.12
C LEU A 49 -4.36 13.71 2.99
N GLY A 50 -5.37 13.12 3.64
CA GLY A 50 -6.73 13.64 3.68
C GLY A 50 -6.89 14.85 4.61
N ASP A 51 -8.12 15.30 4.69
CA ASP A 51 -8.60 16.39 5.56
C ASP A 51 -9.91 15.86 6.18
N GLU A 52 -9.80 15.29 7.39
CA GLU A 52 -10.89 14.56 8.05
C GLU A 52 -11.94 15.52 8.64
N ASP A 53 -11.50 16.70 9.06
CA ASP A 53 -12.34 17.68 9.73
C ASP A 53 -12.91 18.74 8.76
N GLY A 54 -12.29 18.87 7.58
CA GLY A 54 -12.74 19.68 6.43
C GLY A 54 -12.24 21.12 6.48
N ASP A 55 -11.16 21.39 7.20
CA ASP A 55 -10.68 22.73 7.50
C ASP A 55 -9.63 23.27 6.51
N ASN A 56 -9.29 22.47 5.48
CA ASN A 56 -8.29 22.67 4.43
C ASN A 56 -6.82 22.52 4.87
N ILE A 57 -6.57 21.90 6.02
CA ILE A 57 -5.25 21.50 6.49
C ILE A 57 -5.19 19.97 6.51
N ALA A 58 -4.14 19.42 5.93
CA ALA A 58 -4.04 17.97 5.81
C ALA A 58 -3.76 17.33 7.18
N ASN A 59 -4.35 16.16 7.44
CA ASN A 59 -4.27 15.44 8.71
C ASN A 59 -2.82 15.23 9.21
N PHE A 60 -1.83 15.15 8.31
CA PHE A 60 -0.42 14.97 8.68
C PHE A 60 0.26 16.24 9.27
N ILE A 61 -0.31 17.42 9.04
CA ILE A 61 0.16 18.71 9.57
C ILE A 61 -0.84 19.37 10.52
N ASP A 62 -2.07 18.85 10.59
CA ASP A 62 -3.07 19.27 11.56
C ASP A 62 -2.85 18.59 12.91
N LYS A 63 -2.73 19.37 13.98
CA LYS A 63 -2.71 18.88 15.37
C LYS A 63 -4.09 18.52 15.90
N CYS A 64 -5.15 18.98 15.24
CA CYS A 64 -6.55 18.81 15.59
C CYS A 64 -7.39 18.13 14.47
N PRO A 65 -6.94 17.01 13.86
CA PRO A 65 -7.59 16.42 12.68
C PRO A 65 -8.99 15.82 12.94
N ASP A 66 -9.41 15.73 14.20
CA ASP A 66 -10.73 15.28 14.63
C ASP A 66 -11.68 16.43 15.02
N VAL A 67 -11.16 17.67 15.13
CA VAL A 67 -11.90 18.83 15.63
C VAL A 67 -12.34 19.73 14.50
N LYS A 68 -13.52 19.43 13.94
CA LYS A 68 -14.12 20.22 12.85
C LYS A 68 -14.10 21.72 13.09
N SER A 69 -13.26 22.42 12.33
CA SER A 69 -13.24 23.87 12.26
C SER A 69 -13.74 24.36 10.89
N PRO A 70 -14.42 25.51 10.80
CA PRO A 70 -14.72 26.12 9.49
C PRO A 70 -13.46 26.53 8.72
N MET A 71 -12.34 26.72 9.41
CA MET A 71 -11.01 26.96 8.83
C MET A 71 -9.96 26.69 9.91
N GLY A 72 -9.01 25.82 9.60
CA GLY A 72 -7.83 25.64 10.41
C GLY A 72 -6.92 26.85 10.26
N LYS A 73 -6.34 27.30 11.37
CA LYS A 73 -5.42 28.43 11.35
C LYS A 73 -3.99 27.88 11.37
N PRO A 74 -3.14 28.25 10.39
CA PRO A 74 -1.72 27.87 10.42
C PRO A 74 -0.99 28.38 11.66
N GLU A 75 -1.48 29.49 12.26
CA GLU A 75 -0.96 30.05 13.51
C GLU A 75 -1.20 29.13 14.73
N PHE A 76 -2.14 28.19 14.62
CA PHE A 76 -2.50 27.24 15.68
C PHE A 76 -2.35 25.79 15.22
N ASP A 77 -1.41 25.51 14.31
CA ASP A 77 -1.09 24.17 13.82
C ASP A 77 -2.30 23.36 13.31
N GLY A 78 -3.26 24.04 12.65
CA GLY A 78 -4.48 23.39 12.15
C GLY A 78 -5.70 23.58 13.05
N CYS A 79 -5.51 23.84 14.34
CA CYS A 79 -6.62 24.02 15.26
C CYS A 79 -7.38 25.35 15.06
N ALA A 80 -8.63 25.41 15.53
CA ALA A 80 -9.51 26.59 15.41
C ALA A 80 -9.01 27.81 16.20
N ASP A 81 -8.42 27.59 17.37
CA ASP A 81 -7.83 28.61 18.25
C ASP A 81 -6.75 28.03 19.19
N GLN A 82 -6.11 28.89 19.98
CA GLN A 82 -5.11 28.47 20.97
C GLN A 82 -5.69 27.54 22.04
N ALA A 83 -6.96 27.68 22.40
CA ALA A 83 -7.56 26.83 23.43
C ALA A 83 -7.74 25.39 22.92
N ALA A 84 -8.09 25.22 21.64
CA ALA A 84 -8.13 23.93 20.95
C ALA A 84 -6.74 23.32 20.84
N LEU A 85 -5.72 24.13 20.50
CA LEU A 85 -4.32 23.68 20.47
C LEU A 85 -3.85 23.19 21.85
N ASP A 86 -4.10 23.97 22.90
CA ASP A 86 -3.75 23.61 24.28
C ASP A 86 -4.48 22.35 24.77
N ALA A 87 -5.70 22.10 24.25
CA ALA A 87 -6.47 20.90 24.56
C ALA A 87 -5.90 19.66 23.85
N ALA A 88 -5.52 19.80 22.57
CA ALA A 88 -4.88 18.74 21.80
C ALA A 88 -3.52 18.35 22.39
N GLU A 89 -2.72 19.33 22.84
CA GLU A 89 -1.42 19.06 23.49
C GLU A 89 -1.57 18.32 24.82
N LYS A 90 -2.63 18.59 25.59
CA LYS A 90 -2.92 17.84 26.82
C LYS A 90 -3.37 16.42 26.53
N ALA A 91 -4.16 16.21 25.47
CA ALA A 91 -4.64 14.89 25.08
C ALA A 91 -3.52 13.96 24.57
N GLY A 92 -2.45 14.50 23.99
CA GLY A 92 -1.30 13.72 23.49
C GLY A 92 -0.26 13.30 24.54
N THR A 93 -0.49 13.56 25.83
CA THR A 93 0.49 13.29 26.92
C THR A 93 0.09 12.17 27.89
N GLU A 94 -0.93 11.37 27.55
CA GLU A 94 -1.30 10.14 28.29
C GLU A 94 -0.74 8.86 27.66
#